data_AF-A0AAP5JTW1-F1
#
_entry.id   AF-A0AAP5JTW1-F1
#
_cell.length_a   1.000
_cell.length_b   1.000
_cell.length_c   1.000
_cell.angle_alpha   90.00
_cell.angle_beta   90.00
_cell.angle_gamma   90.00
#
_symmetry.space_group_name_H-M   'P 1'
#
loop_
_entity.id
_entity.type
_entity.pdbx_description
1 polymer ?
#
loop_
_entity_poly.entity_id
_entity_poly.type
_entity_poly.pdbx_seq_one_letter_code
_entity_poly.pdbx_strand_id
1 'polypeptide(L)' 'MNEIFNKALLPMIKDAYEEKDGILGYRQMTIKLNRERHLTVNHKRIYRLMGILGLKSVCRRKRKKLHPFHA' A
#
# COMPACT_ATOMS: atom_id res chain seq x y z
N MET A 1 -12.43 15.26 -9.18
CA MET A 1 -11.35 14.24 -9.02
C MET A 1 -10.92 13.82 -10.41
N ASN A 2 -9.62 13.78 -10.74
CA ASN A 2 -9.17 13.31 -12.06
C ASN A 2 -9.27 11.77 -12.15
N GLU A 3 -10.39 11.29 -12.69
CA GLU A 3 -10.67 9.86 -12.82
C GLU A 3 -9.67 9.16 -13.74
N ILE A 4 -9.25 9.82 -14.82
CA ILE A 4 -8.23 9.32 -15.76
C ILE A 4 -6.91 9.05 -15.02
N PHE A 5 -6.47 10.00 -14.19
CA PHE A 5 -5.24 9.86 -13.43
C PHE A 5 -5.33 8.76 -12.36
N ASN A 6 -6.50 8.60 -11.73
CA ASN A 6 -6.72 7.50 -10.80
C ASN A 6 -6.65 6.15 -11.51
N LYS A 7 -7.25 6.01 -12.70
CA LYS A 7 -7.18 4.80 -13.52
C LYS A 7 -5.74 4.44 -13.88
N ALA A 8 -4.90 5.44 -14.18
CA ALA A 8 -3.47 5.23 -14.41
C ALA A 8 -2.69 4.83 -13.15
N LEU A 9 -3.09 5.31 -11.96
CA LEU A 9 -2.44 4.98 -10.69
C LEU A 9 -2.76 3.57 -10.17
N LEU A 10 -3.97 3.05 -10.43
CA LEU A 10 -4.39 1.74 -9.94
C LEU A 10 -3.41 0.60 -10.32
N PRO A 11 -3.01 0.42 -11.59
CA PRO A 11 -2.03 -0.62 -11.95
C PRO A 11 -0.68 -0.37 -11.28
N MET A 12 -0.19 0.88 -11.25
CA MET A 12 1.09 1.20 -10.60
C MET A 12 1.11 0.85 -9.10
N ILE A 13 -0.01 1.09 -8.40
CA ILE A 13 -0.16 0.72 -6.98
C ILE A 13 -0.17 -0.80 -6.83
N LYS A 14 -0.84 -1.53 -7.73
CA LYS A 14 -0.91 -2.99 -7.68
C LYS A 14 0.46 -3.61 -7.96
N ASP A 15 1.14 -3.18 -9.01
CA ASP A 15 2.46 -3.67 -9.39
C ASP A 15 3.48 -3.44 -8.26
N ALA A 16 3.50 -2.23 -7.69
CA ALA A 16 4.41 -1.90 -6.59
C ALA A 16 4.05 -2.64 -5.27
N TYR A 17 2.79 -3.04 -5.10
CA TYR A 17 2.35 -3.85 -3.97
C TYR A 17 2.83 -5.29 -4.13
N GLU A 18 2.64 -5.87 -5.32
CA GLU A 18 3.08 -7.24 -5.66
C GLU A 18 4.62 -7.36 -5.68
N GLU A 19 5.34 -6.38 -6.22
CA GLU A 19 6.82 -6.33 -6.22
C GLU A 19 7.43 -6.39 -4.81
N LYS A 20 6.65 -5.99 -3.79
CA LYS A 20 7.08 -5.99 -2.38
C LYS A 20 6.26 -6.95 -1.53
N ASP A 21 5.63 -7.96 -2.13
CA ASP A 21 4.87 -9.01 -1.45
C ASP A 21 3.82 -8.46 -0.46
N GLY A 22 3.23 -7.31 -0.80
CA GLY A 22 2.22 -6.63 0.00
C GLY A 22 2.73 -6.01 1.31
N ILE A 23 4.05 -5.92 1.50
CA ILE A 23 4.67 -5.31 2.69
C ILE A 23 4.30 -3.82 2.78
N LEU A 24 4.27 -3.12 1.65
CA LEU A 24 4.10 -1.66 1.63
C LEU A 24 2.69 -1.22 2.05
N GLY A 25 2.64 -0.33 3.05
CA GLY A 25 1.45 0.46 3.35
C GLY A 25 1.35 1.70 2.47
N TYR A 26 0.21 2.40 2.53
CA TYR A 26 -0.07 3.56 1.65
C TYR A 26 0.97 4.70 1.74
N ARG A 27 1.57 4.93 2.92
CA ARG A 27 2.65 5.92 3.08
C ARG A 27 3.90 5.51 2.31
N GLN A 28 4.34 4.27 2.47
CA GLN A 28 5.51 3.73 1.78
C GLN A 28 5.27 3.65 0.26
N MET A 29 4.05 3.25 -0.13
CA MET A 29 3.61 3.25 -1.52
C MET A 29 3.72 4.64 -2.14
N THR A 30 3.30 5.69 -1.43
CA THR A 30 3.41 7.07 -1.90
C THR A 30 4.87 7.47 -2.13
N ILE A 31 5.78 7.12 -1.21
CA ILE A 31 7.21 7.43 -1.34
C ILE A 31 7.82 6.69 -2.54
N LYS A 32 7.53 5.39 -2.70
CA LYS A 32 8.04 4.58 -3.81
C LYS A 32 7.57 5.14 -5.15
N LEU A 33 6.27 5.39 -5.31
CA LEU A 33 5.70 5.94 -6.54
C LEU A 33 6.25 7.33 -6.86
N ASN A 34 6.36 8.22 -5.88
CA ASN A 34 6.88 9.56 -6.14
C ASN A 34 8.37 9.54 -6.53
N ARG A 35 9.17 8.65 -5.92
CA ARG A 35 10.61 8.55 -6.20
C ARG A 35 10.93 7.84 -7.52
N GLU A 36 10.27 6.71 -7.80
CA GLU A 36 10.60 5.85 -8.93
C GLU A 36 9.84 6.21 -10.22
N ARG A 37 8.67 6.84 -10.08
CA ARG A 37 7.82 7.23 -11.22
C ARG A 37 7.78 8.74 -11.42
N HIS A 38 8.60 9.51 -10.69
CA HIS A 38 8.65 10.98 -10.72
C HIS A 38 7.28 11.64 -10.55
N LEU A 39 6.43 11.05 -9.71
CA LEU A 39 5.09 11.55 -9.44
C LEU A 39 5.07 12.46 -8.21
N THR A 40 4.05 13.31 -8.11
CA THR A 40 3.77 14.12 -6.91
C THR A 40 2.37 13.78 -6.39
N VAL A 41 2.18 12.55 -5.92
CA VAL A 41 0.87 12.07 -5.45
C VAL A 41 0.72 12.29 -3.94
N ASN A 42 -0.45 12.76 -3.52
CA ASN A 42 -0.80 12.87 -2.10
C ASN A 42 -1.11 11.49 -1.51
N HIS A 43 -0.55 11.20 -0.34
CA HIS A 43 -0.78 9.94 0.39
C HIS A 43 -2.26 9.64 0.68
N LYS A 44 -3.12 10.65 0.85
CA LYS A 44 -4.57 10.47 1.02
C LYS A 44 -5.25 9.91 -0.24
N ARG A 45 -4.69 10.15 -1.43
CA ARG A 45 -5.18 9.58 -2.68
C ARG A 45 -4.78 8.10 -2.77
N ILE A 46 -3.51 7.79 -2.51
CA ILE A 46 -3.03 6.40 -2.47
C ILE A 46 -3.80 5.58 -1.43
N TYR A 47 -4.06 6.13 -0.23
CA TYR A 47 -4.87 5.48 0.79
C TYR A 47 -6.26 5.09 0.28
N ARG A 48 -6.96 6.00 -0.41
CA ARG A 48 -8.29 5.75 -0.97
C ARG A 48 -8.25 4.71 -2.09
N LEU A 49 -7.29 4.81 -3.01
CA LEU A 49 -7.13 3.86 -4.12
C LEU A 49 -6.77 2.46 -3.64
N MET A 50 -5.86 2.33 -2.66
CA MET A 50 -5.57 1.04 -2.02
C MET A 50 -6.81 0.47 -1.34
N GLY A 51 -7.64 1.33 -0.71
CA GLY A 51 -8.92 0.92 -0.14
C GLY A 51 -9.89 0.35 -1.18
N ILE A 52 -10.01 0.99 -2.34
CA ILE A 52 -10.82 0.50 -3.47
C ILE A 52 -10.31 -0.85 -3.98
N LEU A 53 -8.99 -1.03 -4.05
CA LEU A 53 -8.36 -2.28 -4.45
C LEU A 53 -8.36 -3.37 -3.35
N GLY A 54 -8.84 -3.06 -2.13
CA GLY A 54 -8.78 -3.98 -1.00
C GLY A 54 -7.38 -4.24 -0.45
N LEU A 55 -6.37 -3.46 -0.87
CA LEU A 55 -4.97 -3.65 -0.52
C LEU A 55 -4.66 -3.08 0.86
N LYS A 56 -4.01 -3.88 1.70
CA LYS A 56 -3.52 -3.49 3.03
C LYS A 56 -2.12 -4.06 3.25
N SER A 57 -1.27 -3.34 3.98
CA SER A 57 0.05 -3.84 4.34
C SER A 57 -0.05 -5.14 5.13
N VAL A 58 0.68 -6.17 4.69
CA VAL A 58 0.71 -7.50 5.32
C VAL A 58 1.41 -7.45 6.69
N CYS A 59 2.39 -6.56 6.87
CA CYS A 59 3.16 -6.44 8.11
C CYS A 59 2.33 -5.97 9.31
N ARG A 60 1.14 -5.40 9.11
CA ARG A 60 0.26 -4.96 10.20
C ARG A 60 -0.49 -6.11 10.89
N ARG A 61 -0.26 -7.38 10.51
CA ARG A 61 -0.87 -8.53 11.20
C ARG A 61 -0.42 -8.55 12.66
N LYS A 62 -1.38 -8.42 13.59
CA LYS A 62 -1.15 -8.49 15.03
C LYS A 62 -0.51 -9.84 15.37
N ARG A 63 0.65 -9.84 16.03
CA ARG A 63 1.27 -11.09 16.52
C ARG A 63 0.25 -11.83 17.38
N LYS A 64 0.03 -13.13 17.10
CA LYS A 64 -0.72 -14.01 18.00
C LYS A 64 0.06 -14.02 19.33
N LYS A 65 -0.63 -13.80 20.45
CA LYS A 65 -0.02 -13.97 21.77
C LYS A 65 0.37 -15.43 21.88
N LEU A 66 1.66 -15.73 21.89
CA LEU A 66 2.14 -17.05 22.31
C LEU A 66 1.66 -17.21 23.75
N HIS A 67 0.81 -18.20 24.02
CA HIS A 67 0.43 -18.50 25.40
C HIS A 67 1.73 -18.83 26.15
N PRO A 68 2.03 -18.21 27.29
CA PRO A 68 3.22 -18.58 28.05
C PRO A 68 3.13 -20.08 28.31
N PHE A 69 4.20 -20.80 27.95
CA PHE A 69 4.39 -22.17 28.41
C PHE A 69 4.42 -22.08 29.93
N HIS A 70 3.36 -22.54 30.58
CA HIS A 70 3.40 -22.81 32.00
C HIS A 70 4.29 -24.05 32.16
N ALA A 71 5.47 -23.83 32.75
CA ALA A 71 6.31 -24.87 33.30
C ALA A 71 5.83 -25.20 34.72
#